data_AF-A0A972X994-F1
#
_entry.id   AF-A0A972X994-F1
#
_cell.length_a   1.000
_cell.length_b   1.000
_cell.length_c   1.000
_cell.angle_alpha   90.00
_cell.angle_beta   90.00
_cell.angle_gamma   90.00
#
_symmetry.space_group_name_H-M   'P 1'
#
loop_
_entity.id
_entity.type
_entity.pdbx_description
1 polymer ?
#
loop_
_entity_poly.entity_id
_entity_poly.type
_entity_poly.pdbx_seq_one_letter_code
_entity_poly.pdbx_strand_id
1 'polypeptide(L)'
;LVESGGEQRDWDEFWRHNAGIFGTIASRVPIVVALGNHEMCGGPPSTDPLVDLGGYSGPASLLGSQKFLTYFEHPDNGAADKRHLGRYHRIDFGPVTLLTLDTTNSGTDGTADDTNQLLDRSSTPHIPDSAAGSEQHAWLERELADAKQRGAITFVQFHHSPFSSGPHGRPSGVGKGTDEHSGLPMRALTPLLREHGVRAVFSGHDEMYEHSIVEGVHSYDIGIGGDGLRGPQEGVVNDRQIFIAHDHAPEHWDGNVLLEGGKHYGHIEVDVRRKPTDAANPEAGTGFEVTITPVHVFPILSPDTPGEIVSWERRTYDDVLTFVVGAGAAAPAAGITSPPQEALP
;
A
#
# COMPACT_ATOMS: atom_id res chain seq x y z
N LEU A 1 -1.99 -9.11 -1.37
CA LEU A 1 -0.80 -9.75 -1.99
C LEU A 1 -1.19 -11.05 -2.67
N VAL A 2 -1.87 -11.91 -1.91
CA VAL A 2 -2.47 -13.14 -2.39
C VAL A 2 -3.99 -12.99 -2.33
N GLU A 3 -4.71 -13.56 -3.28
CA GLU A 3 -6.17 -13.43 -3.35
C GLU A 3 -6.88 -14.14 -2.19
N SER A 4 -6.28 -15.17 -1.61
CA SER A 4 -6.79 -15.82 -0.41
C SER A 4 -5.65 -16.18 0.56
N GLY A 5 -5.50 -15.39 1.62
CA GLY A 5 -4.45 -15.55 2.62
C GLY A 5 -4.42 -16.92 3.31
N GLY A 6 -5.55 -17.60 3.44
CA GLY A 6 -5.61 -18.96 3.98
C GLY A 6 -5.09 -20.04 3.03
N GLU A 7 -5.06 -19.77 1.73
CA GLU A 7 -4.76 -20.75 0.70
C GLU A 7 -3.25 -20.88 0.45
N GLN A 8 -2.69 -22.07 0.66
CA GLN A 8 -1.25 -22.27 0.48
C GLN A 8 -0.82 -22.11 -0.99
N ARG A 9 -1.68 -22.49 -1.94
CA ARG A 9 -1.37 -22.40 -3.37
C ARG A 9 -1.14 -20.96 -3.83
N ASP A 10 -1.83 -19.99 -3.24
CA ASP A 10 -1.67 -18.58 -3.61
C ASP A 10 -0.32 -18.04 -3.11
N TRP A 11 0.07 -18.43 -1.89
CA TRP A 11 1.40 -18.13 -1.35
C TRP A 11 2.53 -18.80 -2.13
N ASP A 12 2.35 -20.06 -2.52
CA ASP A 12 3.32 -20.78 -3.35
C ASP A 12 3.51 -20.07 -4.70
N GLU A 13 2.43 -19.58 -5.31
CA GLU A 13 2.49 -18.85 -6.56
C GLU A 13 3.19 -17.49 -6.40
N PHE A 14 2.84 -16.73 -5.37
CA PHE A 14 3.52 -15.48 -5.03
C PHE A 14 5.04 -15.71 -4.89
N TRP A 15 5.46 -16.75 -4.17
CA TRP A 15 6.87 -17.02 -3.96
C TRP A 15 7.59 -17.61 -5.19
N ARG A 16 6.90 -18.31 -6.10
CA ARG A 16 7.50 -18.71 -7.39
C ARG A 16 7.88 -17.51 -8.26
N HIS A 17 7.07 -16.46 -8.23
CA HIS A 17 7.33 -15.22 -8.96
C HIS A 17 8.37 -14.33 -8.29
N ASN A 18 8.41 -14.29 -6.96
CA ASN A 18 9.25 -13.33 -6.24
C ASN A 18 10.59 -13.92 -5.73
N ALA A 19 10.63 -15.23 -5.44
CA ALA A 19 11.79 -15.91 -4.84
C ALA A 19 11.99 -17.34 -5.39
N GLY A 20 11.56 -17.61 -6.63
CA GLY A 20 11.50 -18.97 -7.15
C GLY A 20 11.79 -19.07 -8.64
N ILE A 21 11.07 -19.97 -9.31
CA ILE A 21 11.37 -20.41 -10.68
C ILE A 21 11.05 -19.37 -11.76
N PHE A 22 10.15 -18.42 -11.49
CA PHE A 22 9.77 -17.38 -12.45
C PHE A 22 10.50 -16.06 -12.20
N GLY A 23 10.93 -15.80 -10.97
CA GLY A 23 11.68 -14.61 -10.63
C GLY A 23 12.35 -14.70 -9.27
N THR A 24 13.38 -13.86 -9.07
CA THR A 24 14.26 -13.90 -7.89
C THR A 24 14.43 -12.53 -7.23
N ILE A 25 13.48 -11.60 -7.44
CA ILE A 25 13.58 -10.22 -6.96
C ILE A 25 13.78 -10.16 -5.43
N ALA A 26 13.10 -11.00 -4.67
CA ALA A 26 13.20 -11.07 -3.21
C ALA A 26 14.60 -11.52 -2.72
N SER A 27 15.42 -12.12 -3.59
CA SER A 27 16.79 -12.52 -3.23
C SER A 27 17.78 -11.34 -3.21
N ARG A 28 17.37 -10.17 -3.72
CA ARG A 28 18.23 -8.99 -3.91
C ARG A 28 17.60 -7.68 -3.45
N VAL A 29 16.27 -7.63 -3.40
CA VAL A 29 15.50 -6.44 -3.04
C VAL A 29 14.60 -6.79 -1.86
N PRO A 30 14.69 -6.05 -0.73
CA PRO A 30 13.74 -6.23 0.36
C PRO A 30 12.31 -5.94 -0.11
N ILE A 31 11.38 -6.83 0.24
CA ILE A 31 9.95 -6.61 0.01
C ILE A 31 9.34 -6.17 1.34
N VAL A 32 8.84 -4.93 1.39
CA VAL A 32 8.13 -4.40 2.55
C VAL A 32 6.64 -4.44 2.26
N VAL A 33 5.86 -5.08 3.12
CA VAL A 33 4.47 -5.43 2.82
C VAL A 33 3.49 -4.87 3.84
N ALA A 34 2.34 -4.38 3.36
CA ALA A 34 1.18 -4.06 4.17
C ALA A 34 0.13 -5.18 4.07
N LEU A 35 -0.56 -5.46 5.17
CA LEU A 35 -1.69 -6.39 5.18
C LEU A 35 -2.91 -5.75 4.51
N GLY A 36 -3.57 -6.50 3.62
CA GLY A 36 -4.86 -6.17 3.04
C GLY A 36 -5.98 -7.11 3.47
N ASN A 37 -7.20 -6.84 3.01
CA ASN A 37 -8.37 -7.64 3.37
C ASN A 37 -8.21 -9.10 2.91
N HIS A 38 -7.59 -9.35 1.75
CA HIS A 38 -7.38 -10.71 1.25
C HIS A 38 -6.43 -11.55 2.12
N GLU A 39 -5.50 -10.95 2.86
CA GLU A 39 -4.69 -11.68 3.85
C GLU A 39 -5.51 -12.15 5.07
N MET A 40 -6.71 -11.59 5.29
CA MET A 40 -7.68 -12.05 6.29
C MET A 40 -8.68 -13.06 5.71
N CYS A 41 -8.67 -13.33 4.40
CA CYS A 41 -9.59 -14.28 3.79
C CYS A 41 -8.99 -15.69 3.82
N GLY A 42 -9.68 -16.64 4.46
CA GLY A 42 -9.29 -18.05 4.43
C GLY A 42 -9.40 -18.71 3.05
N GLY A 43 -10.28 -18.17 2.20
CA GLY A 43 -10.71 -18.71 0.91
C GLY A 43 -12.23 -18.90 0.85
N PRO A 44 -12.78 -19.42 -0.26
CA PRO A 44 -14.22 -19.56 -0.44
C PRO A 44 -14.91 -20.36 0.69
N PRO A 45 -15.99 -19.82 1.30
CA PRO A 45 -16.77 -20.59 2.27
C PRO A 45 -17.61 -21.67 1.58
N SER A 46 -17.85 -22.79 2.27
CA SER A 46 -18.63 -23.92 1.73
C SER A 46 -19.54 -24.54 2.78
N THR A 47 -20.65 -25.14 2.32
CA THR A 47 -21.48 -26.00 3.18
C THR A 47 -20.91 -27.41 3.33
N ASP A 48 -19.96 -27.81 2.48
CA ASP A 48 -19.19 -29.03 2.62
C ASP A 48 -17.96 -28.77 3.50
N PRO A 49 -17.90 -29.34 4.72
CA PRO A 49 -16.80 -29.10 5.65
C PRO A 49 -15.42 -29.52 5.15
N LEU A 50 -15.34 -30.36 4.10
CA LEU A 50 -14.07 -30.80 3.52
C LEU A 50 -13.41 -29.73 2.63
N VAL A 51 -14.18 -28.74 2.18
CA VAL A 51 -13.71 -27.66 1.29
C VAL A 51 -14.10 -26.27 1.80
N ASP A 52 -14.64 -26.18 3.01
CA ASP A 52 -14.95 -24.90 3.65
C ASP A 52 -13.68 -24.23 4.16
N LEU A 53 -13.30 -23.14 3.50
CA LEU A 53 -12.14 -22.33 3.89
C LEU A 53 -12.52 -21.14 4.79
N GLY A 54 -13.82 -21.00 5.12
CA GLY A 54 -14.28 -20.15 6.19
C GLY A 54 -14.26 -18.65 5.92
N GLY A 55 -13.93 -18.19 4.70
CA GLY A 55 -13.98 -16.79 4.30
C GLY A 55 -13.30 -15.85 5.31
N TYR A 56 -14.05 -14.84 5.77
CA TYR A 56 -13.61 -13.87 6.78
C TYR A 56 -13.94 -14.26 8.23
N SER A 57 -14.24 -15.53 8.51
CA SER A 57 -14.46 -15.98 9.90
C SER A 57 -13.21 -15.75 10.77
N GLY A 58 -13.40 -15.56 12.08
CA GLY A 58 -12.30 -15.36 13.03
C GLY A 58 -11.17 -16.41 12.92
N PRO A 59 -11.47 -17.72 12.91
CA PRO A 59 -10.46 -18.76 12.71
C PRO A 59 -9.75 -18.70 11.35
N ALA A 60 -10.50 -18.42 10.27
CA ALA A 60 -9.95 -18.31 8.92
C ALA A 60 -9.03 -17.09 8.77
N SER A 61 -9.45 -15.94 9.31
CA SER A 61 -8.65 -14.70 9.35
C SER A 61 -7.38 -14.85 10.15
N LEU A 62 -7.45 -15.55 11.30
CA LEU A 62 -6.28 -15.85 12.11
C LEU A 62 -5.29 -16.73 11.33
N LEU A 63 -5.78 -17.77 10.65
CA LEU A 63 -4.94 -18.65 9.83
C LEU A 63 -4.28 -17.87 8.68
N GLY A 64 -5.05 -17.10 7.92
CA GLY A 64 -4.54 -16.30 6.80
C GLY A 64 -3.47 -15.32 7.24
N SER A 65 -3.72 -14.58 8.32
CA SER A 65 -2.76 -13.61 8.82
C SER A 65 -1.52 -14.24 9.47
N GLN A 66 -1.63 -15.41 10.09
CA GLN A 66 -0.48 -16.17 10.59
C GLN A 66 0.42 -16.68 9.46
N LYS A 67 -0.15 -17.07 8.31
CA LYS A 67 0.63 -17.42 7.12
C LYS A 67 1.44 -16.23 6.62
N PHE A 68 0.80 -15.06 6.49
CA PHE A 68 1.50 -13.82 6.17
C PHE A 68 2.68 -13.58 7.12
N LEU A 69 2.45 -13.66 8.43
CA LEU A 69 3.49 -13.43 9.46
C LEU A 69 4.56 -14.53 9.52
N THR A 70 4.34 -15.67 8.86
CA THR A 70 5.37 -16.71 8.68
C THR A 70 6.33 -16.35 7.54
N TYR A 71 5.83 -15.63 6.53
CA TYR A 71 6.59 -15.29 5.33
C TYR A 71 7.30 -13.94 5.42
N PHE A 72 6.73 -13.00 6.19
CA PHE A 72 7.27 -11.66 6.32
C PHE A 72 7.65 -11.37 7.76
N GLU A 73 8.93 -11.08 7.96
CA GLU A 73 9.48 -10.62 9.22
C GLU A 73 9.57 -9.09 9.19
N HIS A 74 9.05 -8.45 10.23
CA HIS A 74 9.06 -6.99 10.35
C HIS A 74 9.73 -6.56 11.66
N PRO A 75 10.31 -5.35 11.72
CA PRO A 75 10.82 -4.79 12.95
C PRO A 75 9.75 -4.76 14.05
N ASP A 76 10.20 -4.89 15.30
CA ASP A 76 9.32 -4.81 16.46
C ASP A 76 8.64 -3.44 16.53
N ASN A 77 7.34 -3.45 16.82
CA ASN A 77 6.52 -2.25 16.99
C ASN A 77 6.26 -1.93 18.47
N GLY A 78 6.73 -2.77 19.38
CA GLY A 78 6.56 -2.59 20.82
C GLY A 78 5.10 -2.73 21.28
N ALA A 79 4.27 -3.46 20.51
CA ALA A 79 2.89 -3.71 20.87
C ALA A 79 2.78 -4.43 22.24
N ALA A 80 1.93 -3.91 23.12
CA ALA A 80 1.59 -4.54 24.39
C ALA A 80 0.78 -5.82 24.15
N ASP A 81 -0.07 -5.83 23.12
CA ASP A 81 -0.70 -7.05 22.64
C ASP A 81 0.21 -7.80 21.66
N LYS A 82 0.69 -8.97 22.09
CA LYS A 82 1.58 -9.81 21.29
C LYS A 82 0.95 -10.26 19.96
N ARG A 83 -0.37 -10.23 19.82
CA ARG A 83 -1.07 -10.58 18.58
C ARG A 83 -0.86 -9.52 17.49
N HIS A 84 -0.48 -8.30 17.86
CA HIS A 84 -0.25 -7.20 16.92
C HIS A 84 1.20 -7.10 16.43
N LEU A 85 2.10 -7.95 16.94
CA LEU A 85 3.50 -7.96 16.53
C LEU A 85 3.62 -8.29 15.04
N GLY A 86 4.43 -7.52 14.32
CA GLY A 86 4.70 -7.70 12.90
C GLY A 86 3.58 -7.26 11.94
N ARG A 87 2.48 -6.69 12.44
CA ARG A 87 1.33 -6.28 11.61
C ARG A 87 1.42 -4.84 11.11
N TYR A 88 1.88 -3.94 11.97
CA TYR A 88 2.26 -2.57 11.62
C TYR A 88 3.70 -2.34 12.08
N HIS A 89 4.46 -1.58 11.30
CA HIS A 89 5.91 -1.47 11.50
C HIS A 89 6.49 -0.24 10.81
N ARG A 90 7.72 0.09 11.17
CA ARG A 90 8.51 1.14 10.55
C ARG A 90 9.76 0.57 9.91
N ILE A 91 10.11 1.07 8.74
CA ILE A 91 11.40 0.84 8.11
C ILE A 91 12.02 2.17 7.73
N ASP A 92 13.29 2.34 8.09
CA ASP A 92 14.10 3.49 7.68
C ASP A 92 15.07 3.04 6.58
N PHE A 93 14.97 3.66 5.39
CA PHE A 93 15.88 3.44 4.27
C PHE A 93 16.66 4.74 3.98
N GLY A 94 17.83 4.87 4.61
CA GLY A 94 18.62 6.09 4.53
C GLY A 94 17.81 7.30 5.06
N PRO A 95 17.51 8.32 4.23
CA PRO A 95 16.74 9.49 4.65
C PRO A 95 15.21 9.25 4.66
N VAL A 96 14.75 8.11 4.16
CA VAL A 96 13.32 7.79 4.05
C VAL A 96 12.86 7.03 5.27
N THR A 97 11.71 7.40 5.82
CA THR A 97 10.96 6.60 6.77
C THR A 97 9.66 6.16 6.12
N LEU A 98 9.44 4.85 6.07
CA LEU A 98 8.19 4.23 5.64
C LEU A 98 7.48 3.66 6.87
N LEU A 99 6.26 4.13 7.13
CA LEU A 99 5.38 3.59 8.16
C LEU A 99 4.31 2.74 7.50
N THR A 100 4.23 1.47 7.87
CA THR A 100 3.26 0.50 7.37
C THR A 100 2.19 0.26 8.43
N LEU A 101 0.92 0.44 8.06
CA LEU A 101 -0.21 0.20 8.96
C LEU A 101 -0.98 -1.06 8.56
N ASP A 102 -1.55 -1.72 9.57
CA ASP A 102 -2.60 -2.71 9.38
C ASP A 102 -3.96 -2.02 9.55
N THR A 103 -4.61 -1.77 8.42
CA THR A 103 -5.92 -1.13 8.34
C THR A 103 -7.01 -2.14 7.97
N THR A 104 -6.80 -3.43 8.21
CA THR A 104 -7.73 -4.48 7.74
C THR A 104 -9.05 -4.49 8.50
N ASN A 105 -9.07 -4.06 9.76
CA ASN A 105 -10.28 -3.88 10.56
C ASN A 105 -10.17 -2.67 11.50
N SER A 106 -10.40 -1.45 11.00
CA SER A 106 -10.33 -0.20 11.77
C SER A 106 -11.71 0.37 12.07
N GLY A 107 -11.86 1.10 13.17
CA GLY A 107 -13.12 1.74 13.55
C GLY A 107 -14.03 0.89 14.43
N THR A 108 -15.34 0.98 14.23
CA THR A 108 -16.37 0.30 15.03
C THR A 108 -17.19 -0.61 14.13
N ASP A 109 -17.26 -1.90 14.47
CA ASP A 109 -17.93 -2.93 13.66
C ASP A 109 -19.36 -2.51 13.26
N GLY A 110 -19.66 -2.61 11.97
CA GLY A 110 -20.99 -2.33 11.43
C GLY A 110 -21.35 -0.85 11.32
N THR A 111 -20.41 0.07 11.59
CA THR A 111 -20.66 1.52 11.47
C THR A 111 -19.95 2.15 10.29
N ALA A 112 -20.15 3.45 10.08
CA ALA A 112 -19.58 4.18 8.94
C ALA A 112 -18.06 4.38 9.03
N ASP A 113 -17.45 4.12 10.18
CA ASP A 113 -16.00 4.16 10.40
C ASP A 113 -15.33 2.78 10.25
N ASP A 114 -16.10 1.74 9.97
CA ASP A 114 -15.61 0.38 9.80
C ASP A 114 -14.93 0.21 8.43
N THR A 115 -13.69 -0.27 8.38
CA THR A 115 -13.02 -0.57 7.12
C THR A 115 -13.39 -1.94 6.54
N ASN A 116 -13.97 -2.85 7.34
CA ASN A 116 -14.31 -4.19 6.90
C ASN A 116 -15.55 -4.76 7.61
N GLN A 117 -16.69 -4.64 6.93
CA GLN A 117 -18.00 -5.11 7.38
C GLN A 117 -18.13 -6.63 7.48
N LEU A 118 -17.13 -7.39 6.99
CA LEU A 118 -17.12 -8.86 7.04
C LEU A 118 -16.37 -9.42 8.26
N LEU A 119 -15.64 -8.57 8.99
CA LEU A 119 -14.89 -8.96 10.17
C LEU A 119 -15.63 -8.56 11.45
N ASP A 120 -15.57 -9.42 12.47
CA ASP A 120 -16.08 -9.15 13.81
C ASP A 120 -14.90 -9.12 14.79
N ARG A 121 -14.66 -7.99 15.45
CA ARG A 121 -13.54 -7.79 16.40
C ARG A 121 -13.55 -8.79 17.54
N SER A 122 -14.72 -9.25 17.98
CA SER A 122 -14.83 -10.25 19.05
C SER A 122 -14.22 -11.59 18.64
N SER A 123 -14.27 -11.92 17.34
CA SER A 123 -13.71 -13.13 16.76
C SER A 123 -12.34 -12.93 16.10
N THR A 124 -11.94 -11.68 15.85
CA THR A 124 -10.68 -11.29 15.19
C THR A 124 -9.78 -10.40 16.04
N PRO A 125 -9.58 -10.67 17.35
CA PRO A 125 -8.85 -9.76 18.24
C PRO A 125 -7.33 -9.74 18.00
N HIS A 126 -6.86 -10.39 16.94
CA HIS A 126 -5.48 -10.37 16.46
C HIS A 126 -5.24 -9.25 15.43
N ILE A 127 -6.31 -8.63 14.92
CA ILE A 127 -6.24 -7.50 14.02
C ILE A 127 -6.27 -6.23 14.88
N PRO A 128 -5.24 -5.37 14.82
CA PRO A 128 -5.23 -4.11 15.54
C PRO A 128 -6.22 -3.12 14.92
N ASP A 129 -6.83 -2.28 15.76
CA ASP A 129 -7.51 -1.08 15.29
C ASP A 129 -6.45 -0.01 14.93
N SER A 130 -6.75 0.84 13.95
CA SER A 130 -5.93 2.00 13.58
C SER A 130 -6.61 3.35 13.88
N ALA A 131 -7.84 3.34 14.37
CA ALA A 131 -8.58 4.56 14.73
C ALA A 131 -7.99 5.27 15.94
N ALA A 132 -8.32 6.55 16.10
CA ALA A 132 -7.85 7.37 17.22
C ALA A 132 -8.17 6.74 18.57
N GLY A 133 -7.17 6.70 19.47
CA GLY A 133 -7.28 6.05 20.78
C GLY A 133 -6.85 4.58 20.80
N SER A 134 -6.64 3.95 19.64
CA SER A 134 -6.05 2.61 19.55
C SER A 134 -4.55 2.60 19.84
N GLU A 135 -4.01 1.42 20.14
CA GLU A 135 -2.57 1.20 20.32
C GLU A 135 -1.77 1.55 19.05
N GLN A 136 -2.24 1.11 17.88
CA GLN A 136 -1.58 1.38 16.61
C GLN A 136 -1.59 2.88 16.28
N HIS A 137 -2.67 3.60 16.55
CA HIS A 137 -2.72 5.05 16.34
C HIS A 137 -1.72 5.77 17.26
N ALA A 138 -1.67 5.39 18.54
CA ALA A 138 -0.70 5.93 19.48
C ALA A 138 0.75 5.59 19.07
N TRP A 139 0.99 4.43 18.48
CA TRP A 139 2.27 4.07 17.87
C TRP A 139 2.58 4.96 16.67
N LEU A 140 1.64 5.13 15.74
CA LEU A 140 1.80 5.97 14.55
C LEU A 140 2.15 7.42 14.93
N GLU A 141 1.46 8.01 15.91
CA GLU A 141 1.76 9.35 16.41
C GLU A 141 3.22 9.48 16.88
N ARG A 142 3.72 8.50 17.63
CA ARG A 142 5.11 8.51 18.14
C ARG A 142 6.12 8.39 17.00
N GLU A 143 5.90 7.46 16.08
CA GLU A 143 6.81 7.23 14.95
C GLU A 143 6.84 8.42 13.99
N LEU A 144 5.69 9.04 13.74
CA LEU A 144 5.59 10.27 12.96
C LEU A 144 6.29 11.44 13.65
N ALA A 145 6.18 11.56 14.99
CA ALA A 145 6.88 12.59 15.75
C ALA A 145 8.41 12.42 15.66
N ASP A 146 8.90 11.20 15.84
CA ASP A 146 10.33 10.87 15.71
C ASP A 146 10.84 11.13 14.29
N ALA A 147 10.12 10.67 13.26
CA ALA A 147 10.49 10.89 11.87
C ALA A 147 10.58 12.38 11.53
N LYS A 148 9.61 13.18 12.00
CA LYS A 148 9.63 14.63 11.85
C LYS A 148 10.80 15.27 12.59
N GLN A 149 11.10 14.82 13.81
CA GLN A 149 12.23 15.33 14.59
C GLN A 149 13.58 15.06 13.90
N ARG A 150 13.74 13.89 13.27
CA ARG A 150 14.93 13.54 12.48
C ARG A 150 14.97 14.21 11.10
N GLY A 151 13.91 14.91 10.70
CA GLY A 151 13.79 15.50 9.37
C GLY A 151 13.76 14.47 8.23
N ALA A 152 13.18 13.29 8.49
CA ALA A 152 13.06 12.23 7.51
C ALA A 152 12.08 12.60 6.38
N ILE A 153 12.26 11.97 5.22
CA ILE A 153 11.25 11.93 4.16
C ILE A 153 10.26 10.85 4.55
N THR A 154 9.11 11.26 5.08
CA THR A 154 8.13 10.31 5.62
C THR A 154 7.07 9.96 4.60
N PHE A 155 6.92 8.66 4.36
CA PHE A 155 5.82 8.04 3.62
C PHE A 155 5.04 7.10 4.54
N VAL A 156 3.77 6.90 4.21
CA VAL A 156 2.90 5.93 4.90
C VAL A 156 2.33 4.99 3.85
N GLN A 157 2.18 3.71 4.20
CA GLN A 157 1.44 2.75 3.38
C GLN A 157 0.41 1.97 4.19
N PHE A 158 -0.72 1.69 3.55
CA PHE A 158 -1.77 0.81 4.06
C PHE A 158 -2.70 0.40 2.91
N HIS A 159 -3.51 -0.64 3.11
CA HIS A 159 -4.21 -1.25 2.00
C HIS A 159 -5.39 -0.44 1.43
N HIS A 160 -6.35 -0.04 2.28
CA HIS A 160 -7.60 0.60 1.85
C HIS A 160 -7.38 2.05 1.42
N SER A 161 -7.75 2.40 0.18
CA SER A 161 -7.53 3.75 -0.37
C SER A 161 -8.51 4.80 0.21
N PRO A 162 -8.02 5.87 0.86
CA PRO A 162 -8.89 6.85 1.53
C PRO A 162 -9.62 7.78 0.55
N PHE A 163 -9.05 7.99 -0.63
CA PHE A 163 -9.58 8.85 -1.68
C PHE A 163 -9.55 8.07 -2.98
N SER A 164 -10.74 7.66 -3.42
CA SER A 164 -10.90 6.79 -4.58
C SER A 164 -12.22 7.09 -5.28
N SER A 165 -12.20 7.03 -6.60
CA SER A 165 -13.37 7.05 -7.47
C SER A 165 -13.88 5.64 -7.78
N GLY A 166 -13.24 4.60 -7.25
CA GLY A 166 -13.56 3.20 -7.43
C GLY A 166 -14.70 2.71 -6.52
N PRO A 167 -15.04 1.41 -6.60
CA PRO A 167 -16.13 0.84 -5.79
C PRO A 167 -15.89 0.98 -4.28
N HIS A 168 -14.64 0.92 -3.82
CA HIS A 168 -14.31 1.02 -2.40
C HIS A 168 -14.23 2.48 -1.90
N GLY A 169 -14.44 3.45 -2.80
CA GLY A 169 -14.72 4.84 -2.47
C GLY A 169 -16.17 5.10 -2.01
N ARG A 170 -17.05 4.09 -1.98
CA ARG A 170 -18.41 4.21 -1.42
C ARG A 170 -18.38 4.26 0.12
N PRO A 171 -19.43 4.82 0.77
CA PRO A 171 -19.59 4.74 2.23
C PRO A 171 -19.52 3.30 2.74
N SER A 172 -18.89 3.12 3.91
CA SER A 172 -18.86 1.81 4.56
C SER A 172 -20.26 1.33 4.93
N GLY A 173 -20.52 0.05 4.68
CA GLY A 173 -21.76 -0.62 5.08
C GLY A 173 -22.17 -1.76 4.14
N VAL A 174 -23.21 -2.49 4.55
CA VAL A 174 -23.77 -3.60 3.77
C VAL A 174 -24.96 -3.13 2.93
N GLY A 175 -24.92 -3.42 1.62
CA GLY A 175 -26.06 -3.24 0.72
C GLY A 175 -25.87 -2.19 -0.37
N LYS A 176 -26.99 -1.72 -0.95
CA LYS A 176 -26.96 -0.89 -2.16
C LYS A 176 -26.39 0.50 -1.86
N GLY A 177 -25.31 0.84 -2.56
CA GLY A 177 -24.69 2.17 -2.48
C GLY A 177 -23.65 2.31 -1.39
N THR A 178 -23.38 1.25 -0.63
CA THR A 178 -22.28 1.14 0.32
C THR A 178 -21.25 0.12 -0.18
N ASP A 179 -20.15 -0.03 0.55
CA ASP A 179 -19.15 -1.05 0.32
C ASP A 179 -18.70 -1.71 1.64
N GLU A 180 -18.46 -3.01 1.58
CA GLU A 180 -18.08 -3.81 2.75
C GLU A 180 -16.59 -3.65 3.12
N HIS A 181 -15.77 -3.12 2.22
CA HIS A 181 -14.34 -2.89 2.40
C HIS A 181 -13.95 -1.42 2.15
N SER A 182 -14.84 -0.50 2.52
CA SER A 182 -14.67 0.93 2.20
C SER A 182 -13.35 1.48 2.72
N GLY A 183 -12.66 2.25 1.87
CA GLY A 183 -11.47 3.01 2.28
C GLY A 183 -11.78 4.37 2.90
N LEU A 184 -13.03 4.86 2.83
CA LEU A 184 -13.41 6.17 3.37
C LEU A 184 -13.07 6.39 4.85
N PRO A 185 -13.18 5.40 5.76
CA PRO A 185 -12.80 5.58 7.15
C PRO A 185 -11.34 6.02 7.31
N MET A 186 -10.45 5.63 6.40
CA MET A 186 -9.03 5.98 6.49
C MET A 186 -8.74 7.46 6.34
N ARG A 187 -9.72 8.26 5.85
CA ARG A 187 -9.63 9.72 5.83
C ARG A 187 -9.41 10.32 7.22
N ALA A 188 -9.80 9.63 8.29
CA ALA A 188 -9.60 10.07 9.67
C ALA A 188 -8.11 10.28 10.04
N LEU A 189 -7.18 9.59 9.36
CA LEU A 189 -5.74 9.78 9.57
C LEU A 189 -5.19 11.08 8.96
N THR A 190 -5.88 11.66 7.97
CA THR A 190 -5.38 12.81 7.18
C THR A 190 -4.85 13.97 8.04
N PRO A 191 -5.55 14.44 9.09
CA PRO A 191 -5.08 15.55 9.91
C PRO A 191 -3.73 15.25 10.59
N LEU A 192 -3.56 14.03 11.10
CA LEU A 192 -2.34 13.57 11.76
C LEU A 192 -1.18 13.48 10.76
N LEU A 193 -1.41 12.84 9.60
CA LEU A 193 -0.38 12.68 8.57
C LEU A 193 0.13 14.05 8.09
N ARG A 194 -0.80 14.98 7.85
CA ARG A 194 -0.50 16.36 7.47
C ARG A 194 0.29 17.10 8.56
N GLU A 195 -0.15 17.02 9.82
CA GLU A 195 0.52 17.68 10.95
C GLU A 195 1.99 17.24 11.08
N HIS A 196 2.25 15.96 10.79
CA HIS A 196 3.59 15.39 10.86
C HIS A 196 4.41 15.53 9.57
N GLY A 197 3.86 16.17 8.53
CA GLY A 197 4.58 16.47 7.30
C GLY A 197 4.81 15.24 6.40
N VAL A 198 3.96 14.22 6.50
CA VAL A 198 3.93 13.09 5.56
C VAL A 198 3.76 13.62 4.13
N ARG A 199 4.53 13.07 3.20
CA ARG A 199 4.53 13.54 1.81
C ARG A 199 3.57 12.76 0.93
N ALA A 200 3.56 11.44 1.08
CA ALA A 200 2.70 10.57 0.32
C ALA A 200 2.17 9.41 1.17
N VAL A 201 0.96 9.00 0.86
CA VAL A 201 0.31 7.77 1.28
C VAL A 201 0.21 6.86 0.06
N PHE A 202 0.70 5.63 0.19
CA PHE A 202 0.61 4.59 -0.82
C PHE A 202 -0.41 3.54 -0.38
N SER A 203 -1.48 3.39 -1.14
CA SER A 203 -2.52 2.39 -0.93
C SER A 203 -2.81 1.62 -2.21
N GLY A 204 -3.74 0.66 -2.13
CA GLY A 204 -4.18 -0.15 -3.25
C GLY A 204 -5.68 -0.38 -3.18
N HIS A 205 -6.08 -1.65 -3.20
CA HIS A 205 -7.44 -2.14 -2.95
C HIS A 205 -8.45 -1.89 -4.09
N ASP A 206 -8.43 -0.72 -4.73
CA ASP A 206 -9.41 -0.35 -5.75
C ASP A 206 -9.10 -0.85 -7.16
N GLU A 207 -7.95 -1.51 -7.36
CA GLU A 207 -7.51 -2.06 -8.65
C GLU A 207 -7.38 -0.97 -9.74
N MET A 208 -6.99 0.24 -9.33
CA MET A 208 -6.80 1.38 -10.22
C MET A 208 -5.49 2.09 -9.94
N TYR A 209 -5.11 2.98 -10.86
CA TYR A 209 -4.12 4.01 -10.60
C TYR A 209 -4.84 5.35 -10.52
N GLU A 210 -4.89 5.88 -9.31
CA GLU A 210 -5.53 7.15 -9.00
C GLU A 210 -4.66 7.94 -8.01
N HIS A 211 -4.51 9.24 -8.27
CA HIS A 211 -3.73 10.15 -7.45
C HIS A 211 -4.58 11.33 -7.02
N SER A 212 -4.59 11.57 -5.71
CA SER A 212 -5.31 12.65 -5.06
C SER A 212 -4.37 13.53 -4.25
N ILE A 213 -4.75 14.79 -4.03
CA ILE A 213 -4.04 15.67 -3.10
C ILE A 213 -4.99 16.24 -2.04
N VAL A 214 -4.60 16.09 -0.77
CA VAL A 214 -5.40 16.55 0.37
C VAL A 214 -4.50 17.34 1.30
N GLU A 215 -4.70 18.65 1.31
CA GLU A 215 -4.00 19.58 2.21
C GLU A 215 -2.46 19.43 2.17
N GLY A 216 -1.92 19.12 0.98
CA GLY A 216 -0.48 18.95 0.74
C GLY A 216 0.05 17.53 0.96
N VAL A 217 -0.79 16.57 1.33
CA VAL A 217 -0.45 15.14 1.35
C VAL A 217 -0.94 14.49 0.06
N HIS A 218 -0.04 13.81 -0.65
CA HIS A 218 -0.38 13.04 -1.84
C HIS A 218 -0.92 11.67 -1.44
N SER A 219 -2.03 11.23 -2.02
CA SER A 219 -2.63 9.93 -1.76
C SER A 219 -2.74 9.18 -3.07
N TYR A 220 -2.12 8.01 -3.14
CA TYR A 220 -2.10 7.17 -4.34
C TYR A 220 -2.83 5.85 -4.08
N ASP A 221 -3.83 5.55 -4.91
CA ASP A 221 -4.23 4.17 -5.16
C ASP A 221 -3.32 3.60 -6.25
N ILE A 222 -2.64 2.50 -5.92
CA ILE A 222 -1.72 1.75 -6.77
C ILE A 222 -2.17 0.28 -6.85
N GLY A 223 -3.48 0.05 -6.95
CA GLY A 223 -4.08 -1.29 -7.09
C GLY A 223 -3.76 -2.01 -8.40
N ILE A 224 -2.92 -1.46 -9.28
CA ILE A 224 -2.59 -1.98 -10.61
C ILE A 224 -1.51 -3.09 -10.60
N GLY A 225 -1.47 -3.91 -9.55
CA GLY A 225 -0.40 -4.90 -9.34
C GLY A 225 -0.58 -6.24 -10.08
N GLY A 226 -1.80 -6.60 -10.50
CA GLY A 226 -2.02 -7.85 -11.24
C GLY A 226 -3.34 -8.58 -11.02
N ASP A 227 -4.20 -8.15 -10.08
CA ASP A 227 -5.54 -8.73 -9.91
C ASP A 227 -6.48 -8.18 -11.01
N GLY A 228 -7.11 -7.03 -10.77
CA GLY A 228 -7.90 -6.33 -11.78
C GLY A 228 -7.29 -5.04 -12.32
N LEU A 229 -7.94 -4.49 -13.33
CA LEU A 229 -7.73 -3.13 -13.87
C LEU A 229 -9.09 -2.44 -14.00
N ARG A 230 -9.62 -1.99 -12.86
CA ARG A 230 -10.95 -1.35 -12.78
C ARG A 230 -10.96 0.04 -13.41
N GLY A 231 -12.16 0.58 -13.54
CA GLY A 231 -12.40 1.98 -13.86
C GLY A 231 -13.21 2.63 -12.75
N PRO A 232 -13.41 3.95 -12.82
CA PRO A 232 -14.22 4.67 -11.84
C PRO A 232 -15.63 4.08 -11.76
N GLN A 233 -16.17 4.03 -10.54
CA GLN A 233 -17.49 3.50 -10.26
C GLN A 233 -18.54 4.60 -10.45
N GLU A 234 -19.57 4.33 -11.26
CA GLU A 234 -20.69 5.25 -11.45
C GLU A 234 -21.28 5.70 -10.11
N GLY A 235 -21.41 7.02 -9.93
CA GLY A 235 -21.97 7.65 -8.74
C GLY A 235 -20.98 7.83 -7.58
N VAL A 236 -19.73 7.36 -7.69
CA VAL A 236 -18.66 7.61 -6.72
C VAL A 236 -17.81 8.77 -7.23
N VAL A 237 -17.66 9.79 -6.38
CA VAL A 237 -16.90 11.01 -6.72
C VAL A 237 -15.76 11.17 -5.75
N ASN A 238 -14.55 11.28 -6.28
CA ASN A 238 -13.38 11.73 -5.54
C ASN A 238 -13.10 13.20 -5.85
N ASP A 239 -13.49 14.10 -4.93
CA ASP A 239 -13.29 15.55 -5.06
C ASP A 239 -11.82 15.99 -4.88
N ARG A 240 -10.92 15.04 -4.58
CA ARG A 240 -9.48 15.28 -4.34
C ARG A 240 -8.60 14.76 -5.46
N GLN A 241 -9.18 14.07 -6.43
CA GLN A 241 -8.47 13.49 -7.57
C GLN A 241 -7.78 14.60 -8.37
N ILE A 242 -6.51 14.37 -8.71
CA ILE A 242 -5.75 15.20 -9.66
C ILE A 242 -5.27 14.38 -10.86
N PHE A 243 -5.27 13.06 -10.75
CA PHE A 243 -5.02 12.15 -11.86
C PHE A 243 -5.73 10.81 -11.65
N ILE A 244 -6.18 10.20 -12.74
CA ILE A 244 -6.60 8.80 -12.84
C ILE A 244 -6.28 8.33 -14.25
N ALA A 245 -5.68 7.14 -14.38
CA ALA A 245 -5.30 6.62 -15.69
C ALA A 245 -6.48 6.54 -16.68
N HIS A 246 -7.68 6.25 -16.17
CA HIS A 246 -8.89 6.10 -16.99
C HIS A 246 -9.23 7.35 -17.82
N ASP A 247 -9.10 8.53 -17.22
CA ASP A 247 -9.50 9.80 -17.85
C ASP A 247 -8.32 10.57 -18.41
N HIS A 248 -7.16 10.46 -17.76
CA HIS A 248 -5.99 11.29 -18.04
C HIS A 248 -4.95 10.60 -18.93
N ALA A 249 -5.13 9.31 -19.24
CA ALA A 249 -4.32 8.57 -20.22
C ALA A 249 -5.23 7.94 -21.29
N PRO A 250 -5.92 8.73 -22.13
CA PRO A 250 -6.80 8.18 -23.16
C PRO A 250 -6.01 7.34 -24.17
N GLU A 251 -6.61 6.25 -24.64
CA GLU A 251 -5.97 5.38 -25.63
C GLU A 251 -5.91 6.05 -27.01
N HIS A 252 -4.72 5.99 -27.63
CA HIS A 252 -4.50 6.45 -28.99
C HIS A 252 -4.13 5.26 -29.88
N TRP A 253 -5.00 4.95 -30.84
CA TRP A 253 -4.86 3.80 -31.74
C TRP A 253 -4.52 4.21 -33.18
N ASP A 254 -3.65 3.44 -33.82
CA ASP A 254 -3.44 3.44 -35.27
C ASP A 254 -3.75 2.04 -35.82
N GLY A 255 -4.95 1.90 -36.39
CA GLY A 255 -5.48 0.60 -36.81
C GLY A 255 -5.56 -0.37 -35.62
N ASN A 256 -4.75 -1.43 -35.66
CA ASN A 256 -4.70 -2.48 -34.64
C ASN A 256 -3.65 -2.23 -33.54
N VAL A 257 -2.90 -1.13 -33.64
CA VAL A 257 -1.78 -0.84 -32.72
C VAL A 257 -2.19 0.25 -31.75
N LEU A 258 -2.07 -0.04 -30.45
CA LEU A 258 -2.14 0.96 -29.40
C LEU A 258 -0.80 1.70 -29.39
N LEU A 259 -0.82 2.98 -29.74
CA LEU A 259 0.38 3.81 -29.80
C LEU A 259 0.76 4.30 -28.40
N GLU A 260 -0.21 4.77 -27.62
CA GLU A 260 -0.03 5.32 -26.27
C GLU A 260 -1.36 5.36 -25.49
N GLY A 261 -1.26 5.66 -24.19
CA GLY A 261 -2.40 5.74 -23.28
C GLY A 261 -2.96 4.38 -22.87
N GLY A 262 -4.13 4.40 -22.25
CA GLY A 262 -4.76 3.26 -21.62
C GLY A 262 -4.33 3.04 -20.18
N LYS A 263 -5.11 2.25 -19.46
CA LYS A 263 -4.80 1.79 -18.11
C LYS A 263 -4.11 0.43 -18.18
N HIS A 264 -2.99 0.31 -17.47
CA HIS A 264 -2.10 -0.84 -17.54
C HIS A 264 -1.63 -1.23 -16.14
N TYR A 265 -1.22 -2.50 -15.97
CA TYR A 265 -0.56 -2.96 -14.76
C TYR A 265 0.80 -2.26 -14.58
N GLY A 266 1.21 -2.03 -13.33
CA GLY A 266 2.33 -1.18 -13.04
C GLY A 266 2.64 -1.02 -11.55
N HIS A 267 3.42 0.01 -11.23
CA HIS A 267 3.84 0.36 -9.88
C HIS A 267 4.22 1.84 -9.82
N ILE A 268 4.49 2.35 -8.61
CA ILE A 268 5.15 3.63 -8.43
C ILE A 268 6.64 3.41 -8.17
N GLU A 269 7.47 4.19 -8.85
CA GLU A 269 8.90 4.32 -8.60
C GLU A 269 9.15 5.61 -7.82
N VAL A 270 9.85 5.52 -6.69
CA VAL A 270 10.24 6.68 -5.86
C VAL A 270 11.75 6.83 -5.87
N ASP A 271 12.23 7.84 -6.60
CA ASP A 271 13.63 8.23 -6.62
C ASP A 271 13.91 9.24 -5.51
N VAL A 272 14.93 8.98 -4.67
CA VAL A 272 15.40 9.92 -3.64
C VAL A 272 16.87 10.23 -3.86
N ARG A 273 17.18 11.47 -4.23
CA ARG A 273 18.54 11.90 -4.60
C ARG A 273 18.99 13.04 -3.70
N ARG A 274 20.18 12.91 -3.10
CA ARG A 274 20.79 14.01 -2.36
C ARG A 274 21.11 15.15 -3.33
N LYS A 275 20.74 16.37 -2.97
CA LYS A 275 21.07 17.55 -3.78
C LYS A 275 22.59 17.76 -3.82
N PRO A 276 23.15 18.20 -4.97
CA PRO A 276 24.56 18.57 -5.04
C PRO A 276 24.87 19.72 -4.08
N THR A 277 25.99 19.64 -3.36
CA THR A 277 26.52 20.77 -2.61
C THR A 277 27.04 21.85 -3.55
N ASP A 278 26.45 23.04 -3.47
CA ASP A 278 27.00 24.22 -4.12
C ASP A 278 28.22 24.70 -3.32
N ALA A 279 29.40 24.74 -3.97
CA ALA A 279 30.64 25.21 -3.35
C ALA A 279 30.59 26.71 -2.98
N ALA A 280 29.74 27.50 -3.64
CA ALA A 280 29.51 28.91 -3.33
C ALA A 280 28.44 29.12 -2.24
N ASN A 281 27.60 28.12 -1.99
CA ASN A 281 26.60 28.11 -0.92
C ASN A 281 26.46 26.70 -0.32
N PRO A 282 27.32 26.32 0.64
CA PRO A 282 27.34 24.98 1.22
C PRO A 282 26.00 24.56 1.85
N GLU A 283 25.19 25.53 2.30
CA GLU A 283 23.86 25.28 2.87
C GLU A 283 22.80 24.95 1.79
N ALA A 284 22.98 25.40 0.54
CA ALA A 284 22.06 25.13 -0.58
C ALA A 284 22.05 23.66 -1.04
N GLY A 285 23.08 22.90 -0.67
CA GLY A 285 23.22 21.46 -0.93
C GLY A 285 22.66 20.53 0.13
N THR A 286 22.03 21.07 1.17
CA THR A 286 21.58 20.29 2.31
C THR A 286 20.11 19.91 2.07
N GLY A 287 19.87 18.74 1.47
CA GLY A 287 18.51 18.25 1.22
C GLY A 287 18.44 17.11 0.21
N PHE A 288 17.22 16.68 -0.07
CA PHE A 288 16.90 15.64 -1.04
C PHE A 288 15.90 16.15 -2.05
N GLU A 289 16.11 15.79 -3.31
CA GLU A 289 15.07 15.83 -4.33
C GLU A 289 14.41 14.45 -4.37
N VAL A 290 13.09 14.45 -4.40
CA VAL A 290 12.26 13.25 -4.47
C VAL A 290 11.41 13.32 -5.72
N THR A 291 11.44 12.27 -6.53
CA THR A 291 10.58 12.12 -7.71
C THR A 291 9.74 10.86 -7.57
N ILE A 292 8.43 11.01 -7.65
CA ILE A 292 7.45 9.92 -7.65
C ILE A 292 6.97 9.77 -9.09
N THR A 293 7.24 8.60 -9.69
CA THR A 293 6.97 8.30 -11.09
C THR A 293 6.04 7.09 -11.16
N PRO A 294 4.82 7.23 -11.70
CA PRO A 294 3.96 6.09 -11.96
C PRO A 294 4.38 5.38 -13.25
N VAL A 295 4.73 4.11 -13.11
CA VAL A 295 5.29 3.25 -14.14
C VAL A 295 4.26 2.20 -14.51
N HIS A 296 4.15 1.88 -15.79
CA HIS A 296 3.29 0.81 -16.27
C HIS A 296 3.94 -0.04 -17.36
N VAL A 297 3.46 -1.27 -17.49
CA VAL A 297 3.89 -2.25 -18.49
C VAL A 297 2.98 -2.12 -19.71
N PHE A 298 3.49 -1.49 -20.76
CA PHE A 298 2.74 -1.19 -21.98
C PHE A 298 2.87 -2.32 -23.01
N PRO A 299 1.77 -2.84 -23.58
CA PRO A 299 1.80 -3.88 -24.60
C PRO A 299 2.18 -3.31 -25.97
N ILE A 300 3.14 -3.93 -26.64
CA ILE A 300 3.43 -3.65 -28.05
C ILE A 300 2.63 -4.62 -28.90
N LEU A 301 1.69 -4.08 -29.70
CA LEU A 301 0.78 -4.88 -30.52
C LEU A 301 1.30 -5.08 -31.95
N SER A 302 0.98 -6.24 -32.52
CA SER A 302 1.23 -6.57 -33.92
C SER A 302 0.36 -5.70 -34.84
N PRO A 303 0.92 -5.01 -35.85
CA PRO A 303 0.10 -4.31 -36.84
C PRO A 303 -0.66 -5.28 -37.75
N ASP A 304 -0.10 -6.48 -37.97
CA ASP A 304 -0.60 -7.47 -38.92
C ASP A 304 -1.69 -8.38 -38.31
N THR A 305 -1.66 -8.58 -36.99
CA THR A 305 -2.57 -9.48 -36.27
C THR A 305 -3.27 -8.74 -35.11
N PRO A 306 -4.55 -8.36 -35.25
CA PRO A 306 -5.27 -7.63 -34.21
C PRO A 306 -5.22 -8.34 -32.85
N GLY A 307 -4.80 -7.61 -31.80
CA GLY A 307 -4.76 -8.09 -30.41
C GLY A 307 -3.56 -8.98 -30.07
N GLU A 308 -2.68 -9.31 -31.02
CA GLU A 308 -1.45 -10.04 -30.71
C GLU A 308 -0.43 -9.10 -30.04
N ILE A 309 -0.01 -9.46 -28.82
CA ILE A 309 1.08 -8.77 -28.10
C ILE A 309 2.40 -9.41 -28.51
N VAL A 310 3.30 -8.61 -29.12
CA VAL A 310 4.61 -9.09 -29.59
C VAL A 310 5.73 -8.82 -28.59
N SER A 311 5.59 -7.81 -27.73
CA SER A 311 6.53 -7.49 -26.66
C SER A 311 5.91 -6.53 -25.64
N TRP A 312 6.67 -6.18 -24.60
CA TRP A 312 6.27 -5.26 -23.54
C TRP A 312 7.31 -4.16 -23.36
N GLU A 313 6.85 -2.96 -23.02
CA GLU A 313 7.69 -1.80 -22.77
C GLU A 313 7.38 -1.18 -21.41
N ARG A 314 8.42 -0.75 -20.68
CA ARG A 314 8.23 0.10 -19.50
C ARG A 314 7.90 1.51 -19.96
N ARG A 315 6.75 2.04 -19.55
CA ARG A 315 6.34 3.43 -19.79
C ARG A 315 5.92 4.11 -18.50
N THR A 316 5.69 5.41 -18.55
CA THR A 316 5.26 6.23 -17.42
C THR A 316 3.98 6.96 -17.77
N TYR A 317 3.11 7.17 -16.77
CA TYR A 317 2.06 8.19 -16.93
C TYR A 317 2.65 9.59 -16.73
N ASP A 318 1.97 10.62 -17.23
CA ASP A 318 2.40 12.01 -17.13
C ASP A 318 2.27 12.60 -15.71
N ASP A 319 1.70 11.83 -14.76
CA ASP A 319 1.53 12.20 -13.35
C ASP A 319 2.83 12.06 -12.53
N VAL A 320 3.87 12.76 -12.96
CA VAL A 320 5.18 12.77 -12.29
C VAL A 320 5.23 13.90 -11.28
N LEU A 321 5.45 13.57 -10.00
CA LEU A 321 5.62 14.54 -8.94
C LEU A 321 7.09 14.67 -8.56
N THR A 322 7.63 15.89 -8.54
CA THR A 322 8.96 16.18 -7.98
C THR A 322 8.88 17.25 -6.89
N PHE A 323 9.51 16.99 -5.74
CA PHE A 323 9.60 17.96 -4.65
C PHE A 323 10.95 17.90 -3.94
N VAL A 324 11.27 18.97 -3.21
CA VAL A 324 12.51 19.08 -2.44
C VAL A 324 12.20 19.06 -0.95
N VAL A 325 12.99 18.28 -0.20
CA VAL A 325 12.99 18.28 1.26
C VAL A 325 14.32 18.87 1.73
N GLY A 326 14.26 19.99 2.46
CA GLY A 326 15.45 20.61 3.05
C GLY A 326 16.08 19.74 4.14
N ALA A 327 17.35 19.94 4.45
CA ALA A 327 17.98 19.21 5.54
C ALA A 327 17.34 19.58 6.89
N GLY A 328 16.65 18.62 7.50
CA GLY A 328 16.41 18.66 8.94
C GLY A 328 17.74 18.54 9.70
N ALA A 329 17.77 19.03 10.94
CA ALA A 329 18.93 18.93 11.81
C ALA A 329 19.46 17.49 11.84
N ALA A 330 20.77 17.35 11.67
CA ALA A 330 21.51 16.10 11.45
C ALA A 330 20.91 14.85 12.12
N ALA A 331 20.64 13.82 11.31
CA ALA A 331 20.43 12.47 11.81
C ALA A 331 21.69 12.00 12.57
N PRO A 332 21.58 11.48 13.81
CA PRO A 332 22.67 10.74 14.41
C PRO A 332 22.94 9.50 13.56
N ALA A 333 24.22 9.13 13.43
CA ALA A 333 24.67 8.01 12.62
C ALA A 333 23.87 6.73 12.96
N ALA A 334 23.32 6.09 11.93
CA ALA A 334 22.63 4.82 12.04
C ALA A 334 23.58 3.74 12.58
N GLY A 335 23.45 3.42 13.87
CA GLY A 335 23.92 2.17 14.42
C GLY A 335 22.87 1.11 14.10
N ILE A 336 23.21 0.14 13.23
CA ILE A 336 22.45 -1.10 13.15
C ILE A 336 22.63 -1.78 14.51
N THR A 337 21.65 -1.66 15.41
CA THR A 337 21.60 -2.48 16.61
C THR A 337 21.12 -3.86 16.17
N SER A 338 22.06 -4.77 15.91
CA SER A 338 21.75 -6.19 15.88
C SER A 338 21.20 -6.60 17.25
N PRO A 339 20.17 -7.46 17.33
CA PRO A 339 19.72 -8.00 18.60
C PRO A 339 20.86 -8.81 19.25
N PRO A 340 20.93 -8.89 20.59
CA PRO A 340 21.93 -9.71 21.25
C PRO A 340 21.72 -11.16 20.83
N GLN A 341 22.79 -11.78 20.30
CA GLN A 341 22.84 -13.23 20.14
C GLN A 341 22.75 -13.87 21.52
N GLU A 342 21.57 -14.34 21.91
CA GLU A 342 21.46 -15.35 22.96
C GLU A 342 22.08 -16.64 22.42
N ALA A 343 23.21 -17.02 23.02
CA ALA A 343 23.77 -18.35 22.85
C ALA A 343 22.76 -19.36 23.41
N LEU A 344 22.13 -20.12 22.53
CA LEU A 344 21.41 -21.33 22.92
C LEU A 344 22.43 -22.41 23.35
N PRO A 345 22.09 -23.23 24.36
CA PRO A 345 22.99 -24.18 25.01
C PRO A 345 23.46 -25.34 24.12
#